data_AF-A0A523WQB6-F1
#
_entry.id   AF-A0A523WQB6-F1
#
_cell.length_a   1.000
_cell.length_b   1.000
_cell.length_c   1.000
_cell.angle_alpha   90.00
_cell.angle_beta   90.00
_cell.angle_gamma   90.00
#
_symmetry.space_group_name_H-M   'P 1'
#
loop_
_entity.id
_entity.type
_entity.pdbx_description
1 polymer ?
#
loop_
_entity_poly.entity_id
_entity_poly.type
_entity_poly.pdbx_seq_one_letter_code
_entity_poly.pdbx_strand_id
1 'polypeptide(L)'
;MSTQMIVRIDPELKTKVNNLAKTEGKSISEVVRGLLEDYVKDRDIGLYIDDLWKRISTKLTSRGFGPKDIKRVIQEVRTKK
;
A
#
# COMPACT_ATOMS: atom_id res chain seq x y z
N MET A 1 4.27 -12.36 13.44
CA MET A 1 3.86 -13.77 13.46
C MET A 1 3.53 -14.17 12.02
N SER A 2 4.17 -15.20 11.47
CA SER A 2 3.85 -15.69 10.12
C SER A 2 2.68 -16.65 10.18
N THR A 3 1.57 -16.32 9.52
CA THR A 3 0.44 -17.24 9.31
C THR A 3 0.70 -18.11 8.08
N GLN A 4 0.33 -19.38 8.13
CA GLN A 4 0.51 -20.33 7.03
C GLN A 4 -0.74 -20.37 6.14
N MET A 5 -0.56 -20.29 4.83
CA MET A 5 -1.61 -20.42 3.82
C MET A 5 -1.33 -21.63 2.93
N ILE A 6 -2.32 -22.50 2.72
CA ILE A 6 -2.23 -23.64 1.81
C ILE A 6 -3.11 -23.36 0.60
N VAL A 7 -2.50 -23.33 -0.59
CA VAL A 7 -3.20 -23.05 -1.86
C VAL A 7 -3.12 -24.28 -2.74
N ARG A 8 -4.28 -24.74 -3.24
CA ARG A 8 -4.35 -25.79 -4.26
C ARG A 8 -4.26 -25.13 -5.63
N ILE A 9 -3.30 -25.56 -6.42
CA ILE A 9 -3.08 -25.10 -7.79
C ILE A 9 -2.91 -26.29 -8.71
N ASP A 10 -3.12 -26.06 -9.99
CA ASP A 10 -2.88 -27.05 -11.02
C ASP A 10 -1.40 -27.53 -11.01
N PRO A 11 -1.13 -28.84 -11.15
CA PRO A 11 0.24 -29.38 -11.14
C PRO A 11 1.14 -28.81 -12.24
N GLU A 12 0.61 -28.52 -13.42
CA GLU A 12 1.37 -27.92 -14.52
C GLU A 12 1.73 -26.47 -14.18
N LEU A 13 0.79 -25.72 -13.58
CA LEU A 13 1.03 -24.36 -13.13
C LEU A 13 2.13 -24.33 -12.06
N LYS A 14 2.08 -25.24 -11.09
CA LYS A 14 3.14 -25.38 -10.06
C LYS A 14 4.51 -25.56 -10.70
N THR A 15 4.60 -26.41 -11.71
CA THR A 15 5.85 -26.73 -12.40
C THR A 15 6.40 -25.50 -13.14
N LYS A 16 5.54 -24.79 -13.87
CA LYS A 16 5.93 -23.56 -14.61
C LYS A 16 6.41 -22.48 -13.65
N VAL A 17 5.66 -22.19 -12.59
CA VAL A 17 6.03 -21.18 -11.58
C VAL A 17 7.34 -21.53 -10.89
N ASN A 18 7.55 -22.81 -10.55
CA ASN A 18 8.80 -23.26 -9.93
C ASN A 18 10.02 -23.02 -10.83
N ASN A 19 9.89 -23.30 -12.13
CA ASN A 19 10.99 -23.09 -13.08
C ASN A 19 11.32 -21.60 -13.24
N LEU A 20 10.30 -20.74 -13.38
CA LEU A 20 10.47 -19.29 -13.47
C LEU A 20 11.08 -18.71 -12.18
N ALA A 21 10.57 -19.12 -11.02
CA ALA A 21 11.07 -18.66 -9.72
C ALA A 21 12.55 -19.02 -9.54
N LYS A 22 12.96 -20.23 -9.95
CA LYS A 22 14.37 -20.66 -9.93
C LYS A 22 15.26 -19.79 -10.81
N THR A 23 14.80 -19.40 -11.99
CA THR A 23 15.54 -18.49 -12.88
C THR A 23 15.76 -17.12 -12.23
N GLU A 24 14.80 -16.67 -11.42
CA GLU A 24 14.90 -15.41 -10.67
C GLU A 24 15.62 -15.55 -9.31
N GLY A 25 16.07 -16.75 -8.93
CA GLY A 25 16.66 -17.02 -7.61
C GLY A 25 15.66 -16.94 -6.44
N LYS A 26 14.36 -17.01 -6.71
CA LYS A 26 13.27 -16.92 -5.73
C LYS A 26 12.65 -18.28 -5.45
N SER A 27 12.09 -18.43 -4.25
CA SER A 27 11.18 -19.53 -3.92
C SER A 27 9.76 -19.25 -4.41
N ILE A 28 8.97 -20.32 -4.62
CA ILE A 28 7.54 -20.18 -4.95
C ILE A 28 6.81 -19.36 -3.88
N SER A 29 7.17 -19.52 -2.61
CA SER A 29 6.57 -18.77 -1.50
C SER A 29 6.85 -17.27 -1.58
N GLU A 30 8.03 -16.85 -2.04
CA GLU A 30 8.36 -15.44 -2.25
C GLU A 30 7.60 -14.86 -3.43
N VAL A 31 7.45 -15.63 -4.52
CA VAL A 31 6.64 -15.22 -5.68
C VAL A 31 5.17 -15.04 -5.28
N VAL A 32 4.59 -16.01 -4.57
CA VAL A 32 3.19 -15.94 -4.11
C VAL A 32 3.01 -14.77 -3.13
N ARG A 33 3.96 -14.55 -2.22
CA ARG A 33 3.92 -13.40 -1.31
C ARG A 33 3.93 -12.09 -2.07
N GLY A 34 4.84 -11.91 -3.02
CA GLY A 34 4.92 -10.71 -3.84
C GLY A 34 3.63 -10.46 -4.62
N LEU A 35 3.07 -11.48 -5.25
CA LEU A 35 1.80 -11.37 -5.97
C LEU A 35 0.64 -10.94 -5.07
N LEU A 36 0.59 -11.43 -3.82
CA LEU A 36 -0.43 -11.02 -2.85
C LEU A 36 -0.19 -9.60 -2.34
N GLU A 37 1.06 -9.22 -2.09
CA GLU A 37 1.42 -7.85 -1.70
C GLU A 37 1.04 -6.86 -2.79
N ASP A 38 1.37 -7.15 -4.05
CA ASP A 38 0.99 -6.33 -5.19
C ASP A 38 -0.53 -6.30 -5.39
N TYR A 39 -1.21 -7.45 -5.27
CA TYR A 39 -2.67 -7.51 -5.36
C TYR A 39 -3.37 -6.66 -4.29
N VAL A 40 -2.86 -6.66 -3.06
CA VAL A 40 -3.38 -5.80 -1.98
C VAL A 40 -3.01 -4.35 -2.25
N LYS A 41 -1.77 -4.05 -2.65
CA LYS A 41 -1.32 -2.68 -2.91
C LYS A 41 -2.10 -2.01 -4.05
N ASP A 42 -2.39 -2.76 -5.11
CA ASP A 42 -3.12 -2.27 -6.27
C ASP A 42 -4.62 -2.08 -5.99
N ARG A 43 -5.17 -2.85 -5.05
CA ARG A 43 -6.63 -2.84 -4.75
C ARG A 43 -6.99 -2.09 -3.48
N ASP A 44 -6.06 -1.97 -2.55
CA ASP A 44 -6.19 -1.26 -1.29
C ASP A 44 -5.66 0.17 -1.43
N ILE A 45 -6.19 0.86 -2.45
CA ILE A 45 -6.10 2.32 -2.55
C ILE A 45 -6.56 2.96 -1.25
N GLY A 46 -7.51 2.35 -0.52
CA GLY A 46 -7.97 2.80 0.80
C GLY A 46 -6.82 2.99 1.78
N LEU A 47 -6.05 1.93 2.07
CA LEU A 47 -4.91 2.02 2.98
C LEU A 47 -3.82 2.99 2.48
N TYR A 48 -3.57 3.02 1.17
CA TYR A 48 -2.60 3.95 0.60
C TYR A 48 -3.04 5.42 0.77
N ILE A 49 -4.33 5.71 0.52
CA ILE A 49 -4.94 7.03 0.67
C ILE A 49 -5.00 7.41 2.16
N ASP A 50 -5.28 6.48 3.05
CA ASP A 50 -5.29 6.72 4.50
C ASP A 50 -3.89 7.04 5.03
N ASP A 51 -2.85 6.32 4.59
CA ASP A 51 -1.46 6.65 4.95
C ASP A 51 -1.06 8.02 4.40
N LEU A 52 -1.43 8.34 3.16
CA LEU A 52 -1.18 9.64 2.56
C LEU A 52 -1.86 10.76 3.36
N TRP A 53 -3.14 10.62 3.68
CA TRP A 53 -3.89 11.58 4.49
C TRP A 53 -3.28 11.73 5.88
N LYS A 54 -2.85 10.62 6.50
CA LYS A 54 -2.19 10.64 7.81
C LYS A 54 -0.88 11.42 7.77
N ARG A 55 -0.02 11.19 6.77
CA ARG A 55 1.25 11.92 6.61
C ARG A 55 1.04 13.41 6.37
N ILE A 56 0.04 13.79 5.56
CA ILE A 56 -0.34 15.19 5.35
C ILE A 56 -0.81 15.81 6.66
N SER A 57 -1.71 15.15 7.38
CA SER A 57 -2.21 15.62 8.67
C SER A 57 -1.07 15.81 9.68
N THR A 58 -0.14 14.86 9.79
CA THR A 58 1.02 14.98 10.69
C THR A 58 1.89 16.19 10.36
N LYS A 59 2.14 16.48 9.07
CA LYS A 59 2.89 17.67 8.65
C LYS A 59 2.16 18.97 8.93
N LEU A 60 0.83 18.99 8.85
CA LEU A 60 0.03 20.16 9.18
C LEU A 60 0.05 20.42 10.70
N THR A 61 -0.16 19.37 11.50
CA THR A 61 -0.10 19.47 12.96
C THR A 61 1.28 19.91 13.45
N SER A 62 2.37 19.38 12.87
CA SER A 62 3.73 19.78 13.27
C SER A 62 4.07 21.23 12.94
N ARG A 63 3.35 21.85 11.99
CA ARG A 63 3.44 23.27 11.66
C ARG A 63 2.46 24.15 12.47
N GLY A 64 1.77 23.56 13.45
CA GLY A 64 0.83 24.26 14.32
C GLY A 64 -0.55 24.48 13.73
N PHE A 65 -0.87 23.88 12.57
CA PHE A 65 -2.21 23.97 11.99
C PHE A 65 -3.12 22.92 12.59
N GLY A 66 -4.26 23.37 13.10
CA GLY A 66 -5.31 22.51 13.63
C GLY A 66 -6.70 22.81 13.06
N PRO A 67 -7.74 22.12 13.55
CA PRO A 67 -9.11 22.32 13.07
C PRO A 67 -9.61 23.77 13.20
N LYS A 68 -9.11 24.51 14.19
CA LYS A 68 -9.46 25.92 14.42
C LYS A 68 -8.93 26.85 13.31
N ASP A 69 -7.87 26.46 12.61
CA ASP A 69 -7.25 27.24 11.56
C ASP A 69 -7.95 27.10 10.20
N ILE A 70 -8.80 26.08 10.02
CA ILE A 70 -9.41 25.74 8.73
C ILE A 70 -10.14 26.94 8.13
N LYS A 71 -11.02 27.61 8.91
CA LYS A 71 -11.79 28.76 8.43
C LYS A 71 -10.89 29.93 7.99
N ARG A 72 -9.88 30.23 8.82
CA ARG A 72 -8.91 31.30 8.56
C ARG A 72 -8.11 31.03 7.29
N VAL A 73 -7.55 29.84 7.15
CA VAL A 73 -6.74 29.44 5.98
C VAL A 73 -7.58 29.45 4.69
N ILE A 74 -8.82 28.95 4.73
CA ILE A 74 -9.73 29.00 3.57
C ILE A 74 -9.97 30.45 3.13
N GLN A 75 -10.20 31.36 4.09
CA GLN A 75 -10.41 32.77 3.81
C GLN A 75 -9.15 33.41 3.22
N GLU A 76 -7.99 33.21 3.83
CA GLU A 76 -6.69 33.72 3.38
C GLU A 76 -6.35 33.28 1.94
N VAL A 77 -6.64 32.02 1.58
CA VAL A 77 -6.42 31.51 0.21
C VAL A 77 -7.38 32.13 -0.79
N ARG A 78 -8.65 32.32 -0.41
CA ARG A 78 -9.68 32.90 -1.29
C ARG A 78 -9.49 34.38 -1.55
N THR A 79 -8.95 35.13 -0.59
CA THR A 79 -8.70 36.57 -0.70
C THR A 79 -7.34 36.91 -1.31
N LYS A 80 -6.44 35.93 -1.46
CA LYS A 80 -5.16 36.07 -2.18
C LYS A 80 -5.29 36.05 -3.71
N LYS A 81 -6.51 36.08 -4.23
CA LYS A 81 -6.82 36.10 -5.66
C LYS A 81 -6.98 37.52 -6.18
#